data_AF-A0A7C7MR22-F1
#
_entry.id   AF-A0A7C7MR22-F1
#
_cell.length_a   1.000
_cell.length_b   1.000
_cell.length_c   1.000
_cell.angle_alpha   90.00
_cell.angle_beta   90.00
_cell.angle_gamma   90.00
#
_symmetry.space_group_name_H-M   'P 1'
#
loop_
_entity.id
_entity.type
_entity.pdbx_description
1 polymer ?
#
loop_
_entity_poly.entity_id
_entity_poly.type
_entity_poly.pdbx_seq_one_letter_code
_entity_poly.pdbx_strand_id
1 'polypeptide(L)' 'MGATVRERILELVRTNANLPPLPEILFGLQKLMDDPDCEVEDVYRLIKTDPVLSGRL' A
#
# COMPACT_ATOMS: atom_id res chain seq x y z
N MET A 1 18.38 -16.26 20.32
CA MET A 1 17.24 -15.38 20.03
C MET A 1 17.14 -15.26 18.52
N GLY A 2 16.06 -15.79 17.92
CA GLY A 2 15.88 -15.75 16.47
C GLY A 2 15.30 -14.41 16.04
N ALA A 3 15.79 -13.85 14.94
CA ALA A 3 15.24 -12.63 14.35
C ALA A 3 13.74 -12.84 14.03
N THR A 4 12.92 -11.88 14.44
CA THR A 4 11.48 -11.85 14.15
C THR A 4 11.26 -11.75 12.64
N VAL A 5 10.06 -12.12 12.18
CA VAL A 5 9.66 -11.99 10.76
C VAL A 5 9.86 -10.55 10.27
N ARG A 6 9.57 -9.56 11.14
CA ARG A 6 9.79 -8.14 10.85
C ARG A 6 11.26 -7.82 10.59
N GLU A 7 12.17 -8.28 11.45
CA GLU A 7 13.61 -8.04 11.29
C GLU A 7 14.15 -8.65 9.99
N ARG A 8 13.72 -9.87 9.65
CA ARG A 8 14.09 -10.53 8.39
C ARG A 8 13.58 -9.77 7.17
N ILE A 9 12.34 -9.27 7.19
CA ILE A 9 11.78 -8.46 6.09
C ILE A 9 12.57 -7.17 5.93
N LEU A 10 12.89 -6.47 7.02
CA LEU A 10 13.68 -5.24 6.96
C LEU A 10 15.09 -5.47 6.42
N GLU A 11 15.72 -6.59 6.77
CA GLU A 11 17.03 -6.97 6.23
C GLU A 11 16.96 -7.28 4.74
N LEU A 12 15.93 -8.01 4.28
CA LEU A 12 15.68 -8.24 2.86
C LEU A 12 15.43 -6.94 2.09
N VAL A 13 14.67 -5.99 2.67
CA VAL A 13 14.41 -4.69 2.04
C VAL A 13 15.69 -3.87 1.92
N ARG A 14 16.57 -3.91 2.92
CA ARG A 14 17.84 -3.17 2.90
C ARG A 14 18.86 -3.74 1.93
N THR A 15 18.83 -5.05 1.71
CA THR A 15 19.83 -5.78 0.91
C THR A 15 19.38 -6.05 -0.53
N ASN A 16 18.08 -6.02 -0.79
CA ASN A 16 17.52 -6.26 -2.11
C ASN A 16 17.26 -4.94 -2.84
N ALA A 17 18.17 -4.58 -3.75
CA ALA A 17 18.05 -3.37 -4.57
C ALA A 17 16.96 -3.46 -5.65
N ASN A 18 16.34 -4.63 -5.86
CA ASN A 18 15.35 -4.87 -6.91
C ASN A 18 13.91 -4.86 -6.36
N LEU A 19 13.60 -3.93 -5.46
CA LEU A 19 12.22 -3.72 -5.03
C LEU A 19 11.50 -2.87 -6.08
N PRO A 20 10.29 -3.27 -6.50
CA PRO A 20 9.47 -2.40 -7.33
C PRO A 20 9.14 -1.11 -6.55
N PRO A 21 8.99 0.03 -7.23
CA PRO A 21 8.50 1.23 -6.60
C PRO A 21 7.11 0.99 -5.99
N LEU A 22 6.80 1.72 -4.91
CA LEU A 22 5.47 1.64 -4.31
C LEU A 22 4.42 2.17 -5.32
N PRO A 23 3.33 1.44 -5.59
CA PRO A 23 2.27 1.90 -6.48
C PRO A 23 1.64 3.22 -6.02
N GLU A 24 1.38 4.13 -6.97
CA GLU A 24 0.85 5.47 -6.70
C GLU A 24 -0.48 5.45 -5.92
N ILE A 25 -1.35 4.48 -6.22
CA ILE A 25 -2.64 4.31 -5.55
C ILE A 25 -2.51 4.07 -4.03
N LEU A 26 -1.42 3.45 -3.57
CA LEU A 26 -1.21 3.21 -2.14
C LEU A 26 -0.95 4.52 -1.38
N PHE A 27 -0.33 5.52 -1.99
CA PHE A 27 -0.22 6.85 -1.39
C PHE A 27 -1.58 7.55 -1.30
N GLY A 28 -2.44 7.36 -2.31
CA GLY A 28 -3.83 7.84 -2.26
C GLY A 28 -4.60 7.21 -1.11
N LEU A 29 -4.49 5.88 -0.95
CA LEU A 29 -5.17 5.14 0.11
C LEU A 29 -4.67 5.56 1.49
N GLN A 30 -3.35 5.77 1.63
CA GLN A 30 -2.77 6.26 2.89
C GLN A 30 -3.36 7.62 3.28
N LYS A 31 -3.48 8.55 2.33
CA LYS A 31 -4.10 9.87 2.58
C LYS A 31 -5.54 9.75 3.05
N LEU A 32 -6.33 8.86 2.44
CA LEU A 32 -7.72 8.62 2.85
C LEU A 32 -7.81 7.98 4.24
N MET A 33 -6.88 7.08 4.59
CA MET A 33 -6.83 6.48 5.93
C MET A 33 -6.49 7.49 7.03
N ASP A 34 -5.70 8.52 6.69
CA ASP A 34 -5.31 9.59 7.61
C ASP A 34 -6.35 10.73 7.68
N ASP A 35 -7.38 10.70 6.83
CA ASP A 35 -8.45 11.69 6.76
C ASP A 35 -9.67 11.25 7.60
N PRO A 36 -9.98 11.92 8.72
CA PRO A 36 -11.10 11.57 9.58
C PRO A 36 -12.48 11.84 8.94
N ASP A 37 -12.52 12.68 7.89
CA ASP A 37 -13.74 13.04 7.17
C ASP A 37 -13.89 12.24 5.86
N CYS A 38 -13.07 11.20 5.66
CA CYS A 38 -13.11 10.35 4.47
C CYS A 38 -14.45 9.59 4.35
N GLU A 39 -15.08 9.68 3.19
CA GLU A 39 -16.29 8.92 2.86
C GLU A 39 -15.96 7.63 2.10
N VAL A 40 -16.88 6.65 2.15
CA VAL A 40 -16.73 5.38 1.42
C VAL A 40 -16.63 5.61 -0.09
N GLU A 41 -17.35 6.59 -0.62
CA GLU A 41 -17.30 7.00 -2.02
C GLU A 41 -15.90 7.46 -2.44
N ASP A 42 -15.13 8.10 -1.57
CA ASP A 42 -13.78 8.57 -1.89
C ASP A 42 -12.82 7.39 -2.06
N VAL A 43 -12.95 6.38 -1.21
CA VAL A 43 -12.23 5.10 -1.34
C VAL A 43 -12.63 4.40 -2.64
N TYR A 44 -13.92 4.35 -2.95
CA TYR A 44 -14.41 3.72 -4.18
C TYR A 44 -13.89 4.42 -5.44
N ARG A 45 -13.94 5.76 -5.49
CA ARG A 45 -13.40 6.55 -6.60
C ARG A 45 -11.92 6.29 -6.79
N LEU A 46 -11.16 6.23 -5.70
CA LEU A 46 -9.73 5.95 -5.77
C LEU A 46 -9.46 4.54 -6.31
N ILE A 47 -10.14 3.50 -5.81
CA ILE A 47 -9.95 2.13 -6.30
C ILE A 47 -10.29 2.01 -7.78
N LYS A 48 -11.32 2.73 -8.26
CA LYS A 48 -11.68 2.75 -9.68
C LYS A 48 -10.59 3.32 -10.60
N THR A 49 -9.61 4.06 -10.06
CA THR A 49 -8.49 4.56 -10.87
C THR A 49 -7.44 3.49 -11.18
N ASP A 50 -7.38 2.41 -10.41
CA ASP A 50 -6.49 1.28 -10.67
C ASP A 50 -7.26 0.13 -11.34
N PRO A 51 -6.94 -0.24 -12.59
CA PRO A 51 -7.67 -1.27 -13.32
C PRO A 51 -7.68 -2.63 -12.64
N VAL A 52 -6.57 -3.01 -11.99
CA VAL A 52 -6.41 -4.32 -11.35
C VAL A 52 -7.26 -4.40 -10.09
N LEU A 53 -7.21 -3.37 -9.25
CA LEU A 53 -8.01 -3.31 -8.03
C LEU A 53 -9.49 -3.13 -8.34
N SER A 54 -9.83 -2.34 -9.36
CA SER A 54 -11.22 -2.14 -9.79
C SER A 54 -11.91 -3.42 -10.27
N GLY A 55 -11.14 -4.37 -10.83
CA GLY A 55 -11.65 -5.67 -11.29
C GLY A 55 -11.69 -6.75 -10.21
N ARG A 56 -11.19 -6.46 -8.99
CA ARG A 56 -11.21 -7.36 -7.83
C ARG A 56 -12.25 -6.99 -6.79
N LEU A 57 -12.88 -5.83 -6.93
CA LEU A 57 -14.10 -5.44 -6.23
C LEU A 57 -15.30 -6.23 -6.77
#